data_AF-A0A2E1D127-F1
#
_entry.id   AF-A0A2E1D127-F1
#
_cell.length_a   1.000
_cell.length_b   1.000
_cell.length_c   1.000
_cell.angle_alpha   90.00
_cell.angle_beta   90.00
_cell.angle_gamma   90.00
#
_symmetry.space_group_name_H-M   'P 1'
#
loop_
_entity.id
_entity.type
_entity.pdbx_description
1 polymer ?
#
loop_
_entity_poly.entity_id
_entity_poly.type
_entity_poly.pdbx_seq_one_letter_code
_entity_poly.pdbx_strand_id
1 'polypeptide(L)' 'MSSLLIMFISGCSKSAEEMCVEAQMNFYDQAKPNSKQREYFDTAFKSRDAYYAWAWRECVKK' A
#
# COMPACT_ATOMS: atom_id res chain seq x y z
N MET A 1 15.73 -8.20 39.07
CA MET A 1 14.45 -8.91 38.83
C MET A 1 13.39 -7.82 38.75
N SER A 2 12.58 -7.62 37.72
CA SER A 2 12.22 -8.43 36.57
C SER A 2 11.60 -7.50 35.53
N SER A 3 11.77 -7.87 34.26
CA SER A 3 10.90 -7.57 33.11
C SER A 3 10.46 -6.13 32.85
N LEU A 4 11.11 -5.52 31.85
CA LEU A 4 10.39 -5.11 30.66
C LEU A 4 11.35 -5.14 29.47
N LEU A 5 11.39 -6.32 28.85
CA LEU A 5 11.69 -6.43 27.44
C LEU A 5 10.75 -5.46 26.72
N ILE A 6 11.27 -4.30 26.32
CA ILE A 6 10.77 -3.68 25.10
C ILE A 6 11.82 -4.05 24.08
N MET A 7 11.57 -5.19 23.45
CA MET A 7 12.09 -5.50 22.13
C MET A 7 11.73 -4.29 21.26
N PHE A 8 12.61 -3.29 21.14
CA PHE A 8 12.54 -2.35 20.03
C PHE A 8 13.02 -3.11 18.81
N ILE A 9 12.08 -3.92 18.34
CA ILE A 9 11.80 -4.30 16.96
C ILE A 9 12.87 -3.75 16.02
N SER A 10 13.80 -4.64 15.68
CA SER A 10 14.33 -4.73 14.33
C SER A 10 13.23 -4.48 13.30
N GLY A 11 13.25 -3.37 12.57
CA GLY A 11 12.33 -3.20 11.45
C GLY A 11 12.32 -1.79 10.87
N CYS A 12 12.95 -1.63 9.71
CA CYS A 12 12.89 -0.51 8.77
C CYS A 12 11.73 0.47 9.03
N SER A 13 12.03 1.69 9.50
CA SER A 13 11.05 2.77 9.54
C SER A 13 10.62 3.09 8.11
N LYS A 14 9.38 2.74 7.74
CA LYS A 14 8.83 3.03 6.43
C LYS A 14 8.77 4.54 6.20
N SER A 15 9.18 4.98 5.01
CA SER A 15 9.06 6.37 4.57
C SER A 15 7.59 6.79 4.43
N ALA A 16 7.34 8.10 4.41
CA ALA A 16 5.98 8.62 4.19
C ALA A 16 5.42 8.21 2.82
N GLU A 17 6.30 8.12 1.83
CA GLU A 17 6.03 7.65 0.48
C GLU A 17 5.61 6.18 0.48
N GLU A 18 6.34 5.31 1.17
CA GLU A 18 5.99 3.89 1.30
C GLU A 18 4.63 3.70 2.00
N MET A 19 4.37 4.46 3.07
CA MET A 19 3.06 4.43 3.74
C MET A 19 1.93 4.91 2.82
N CYS A 20 2.19 5.92 1.99
CA CYS A 20 1.23 6.44 1.02
C CYS A 20 0.91 5.40 -0.07
N VAL A 21 1.92 4.73 -0.62
CA VAL A 21 1.72 3.66 -1.60
C VAL A 21 0.95 2.50 -1.00
N GLU A 22 1.31 2.07 0.21
CA GLU A 22 0.61 0.99 0.92
C GLU A 22 -0.87 1.32 1.16
N ALA A 23 -1.19 2.56 1.52
CA ALA A 23 -2.58 3.00 1.67
C ALA A 23 -3.35 2.89 0.34
N GLN A 24 -2.75 3.25 -0.79
CA GLN A 24 -3.37 3.11 -2.10
C GLN A 24 -3.56 1.64 -2.50
N MET A 25 -2.54 0.81 -2.30
CA MET A 25 -2.63 -0.65 -2.52
C MET A 25 -3.72 -1.30 -1.69
N ASN A 26 -3.93 -0.85 -0.46
CA ASN A 26 -5.02 -1.33 0.39
C ASN A 26 -6.41 -1.03 -0.20
N PHE A 27 -6.62 0.08 -0.90
CA PHE A 27 -7.91 0.34 -1.57
C PHE A 27 -8.17 -0.63 -2.73
N TYR A 28 -7.12 -0.99 -3.47
CA TYR A 28 -7.22 -2.02 -4.51
C TYR A 28 -7.57 -3.37 -3.89
N ASP A 29 -6.91 -3.76 -2.80
CA ASP A 29 -7.10 -5.07 -2.15
C ASP A 29 -8.45 -5.20 -1.41
N GLN A 30 -8.96 -4.11 -0.83
CA GLN A 30 -10.28 -4.09 -0.20
C GLN A 30 -11.43 -4.09 -1.21
N ALA A 31 -11.18 -3.72 -2.47
CA ALA A 31 -12.20 -3.77 -3.51
C ALA A 31 -12.60 -5.23 -3.77
N LYS A 32 -13.85 -5.57 -3.44
CA LYS A 32 -14.37 -6.94 -3.58
C LYS A 32 -14.17 -7.45 -5.01
N PRO A 33 -13.75 -8.72 -5.20
CA PRO A 33 -13.74 -9.34 -6.51
C PRO A 33 -15.11 -9.20 -7.19
N ASN A 34 -15.11 -8.92 -8.49
CA ASN A 34 -16.33 -8.68 -9.31
C ASN A 34 -17.18 -7.47 -8.89
N SER A 35 -16.64 -6.55 -8.07
CA SER A 35 -17.27 -5.25 -7.84
C SER A 35 -16.90 -4.27 -8.95
N LYS A 36 -17.79 -3.29 -9.21
CA LYS A 36 -17.50 -2.19 -10.15
C LYS A 36 -16.21 -1.44 -9.81
N GLN A 37 -15.88 -1.33 -8.53
CA GLN A 37 -14.65 -0.68 -8.08
C GLN A 37 -13.42 -1.49 -8.46
N ARG A 38 -13.45 -2.81 -8.27
CA ARG A 38 -12.36 -3.69 -8.67
C ARG A 38 -12.20 -3.73 -10.20
N GLU A 39 -13.31 -3.83 -10.91
CA GLU A 39 -13.35 -3.76 -12.38
C GLU A 39 -12.78 -2.44 -12.90
N TYR A 40 -13.11 -1.31 -12.25
CA TYR A 40 -12.52 -0.02 -12.58
C TYR A 40 -11.00 -0.04 -12.42
N PHE A 41 -10.49 -0.57 -11.31
CA PHE A 41 -9.03 -0.67 -11.13
C PHE A 41 -8.38 -1.60 -12.16
N ASP A 42 -8.98 -2.76 -12.41
CA ASP A 42 -8.45 -3.73 -13.38
C ASP A 42 -8.52 -3.20 -14.84
N THR A 43 -9.48 -2.30 -15.13
CA THR A 43 -9.61 -1.64 -16.43
C THR A 43 -8.64 -0.47 -16.56
N ALA A 44 -8.54 0.36 -15.52
CA ALA A 44 -7.65 1.53 -15.50
C ALA A 44 -6.18 1.12 -15.50
N PHE A 45 -5.86 -0.02 -14.88
CA PHE A 45 -4.50 -0.52 -14.73
C PHE A 45 -4.38 -1.93 -15.28
N LYS A 46 -3.55 -2.10 -16.32
CA LYS A 46 -3.31 -3.39 -17.00
C LYS A 46 -2.89 -4.53 -16.07
N SER A 47 -2.34 -4.19 -14.89
CA SER A 47 -1.94 -5.14 -13.85
C SER A 47 -1.84 -4.44 -12.50
N ARG A 48 -1.77 -5.24 -11.42
CA ARG A 48 -1.46 -4.74 -10.08
C ARG A 48 -0.13 -3.97 -10.03
N ASP A 49 0.88 -4.40 -10.79
CA ASP A 49 2.18 -3.70 -10.84
C ASP A 49 2.05 -2.31 -11.49
N ALA A 50 1.21 -2.19 -12.52
CA ALA A 50 0.90 -0.89 -13.13
C ALA A 50 0.19 0.03 -12.13
N TYR A 51 -0.70 -0.52 -11.30
CA TYR A 51 -1.33 0.23 -10.20
C TYR A 51 -0.31 0.67 -9.15
N TYR A 52 0.58 -0.22 -8.72
CA TYR A 52 1.65 0.11 -7.76
C TYR A 52 2.57 1.22 -8.28
N ALA A 53 2.98 1.14 -9.56
CA ALA A 53 3.81 2.17 -10.18
C ALA A 53 3.09 3.52 -10.31
N TRP A 54 1.77 3.52 -10.54
CA TRP A 54 0.95 4.73 -10.48
C TRP A 54 0.89 5.28 -9.06
N ALA A 55 0.61 4.44 -8.06
CA ALA A 55 0.50 4.85 -6.67
C ALA A 55 1.80 5.48 -6.15
N TRP A 56 2.94 4.88 -6.49
CA TRP A 56 4.26 5.46 -6.20
C TRP A 56 4.43 6.83 -6.83
N ARG A 57 4.12 6.99 -8.12
CA ARG A 57 4.22 8.30 -8.80
C ARG A 57 3.32 9.36 -8.16
N GLU A 58 2.10 9.02 -7.78
CA GLU A 58 1.19 9.97 -7.13
C GLU A 58 1.68 10.36 -5.73
N CYS A 59 2.27 9.44 -4.98
CA CYS A 59 2.84 9.73 -3.67
C CYS A 59 4.12 10.56 -3.73
N VAL A 60 4.95 10.40 -4.78
CA VAL A 60 6.23 11.13 -4.96
C VAL A 60 6.05 12.52 -5.58
N LYS A 61 4.93 12.80 -6.25
CA LYS A 61 4.62 14.13 -6.83
C LYS A 61 4.35 15.24 -5.80
N LYS A 62 4.51 14.97 -4.50
CA LYS A 62 4.34 15.97 -3.43
C LYS A 62 5.46 16.99 -3.39
#